data_AF-A0A8J2S5Y8-F1
#
_entry.id   AF-A0A8J2S5Y8-F1
#
_cell.length_a   1.000
_cell.length_b   1.000
_cell.length_c   1.000
_cell.angle_alpha   90.00
_cell.angle_beta   90.00
_cell.angle_gamma   90.00
#
_symmetry.space_group_name_H-M   'P 1'
#
loop_
_entity.id
_entity.type
_entity.pdbx_description
1 polymer ?
#
loop_
_entity_poly.entity_id
_entity_poly.type
_entity_poly.pdbx_seq_one_letter_code
_entity_poly.pdbx_strand_id
1 'polypeptide(L)'
;LPAAALPDRALAVIPIRRDRGPSASILLYLTTHCSECHLSTLRSCWPNALRRSPLLGEADVLLYAGSNQLAADVASWAHALAALPVRNATLAWTRWNPGLQEGALSAMMIAARRGWFDRYAWIVRTNPDVRFEDTKFLAARMIEPKVAVLERCCPRNTSHPAICTDFFAARPTAMNHSLWAHGPRLLGRRVHNEWAAALVFRQAVDDGTATVWEIEDAYRTSGCRVGGHGIYHDHAFCARLP
;
A
#
# COMPACT_ATOMS: atom_id res chain seq x y z
N LEU A 1 -14.26 -5.33 -23.89
CA LEU A 1 -14.46 -6.18 -22.70
C LEU A 1 -14.81 -5.30 -21.50
N PRO A 2 -15.95 -5.51 -20.82
CA PRO A 2 -16.24 -4.81 -19.57
C PRO A 2 -15.11 -5.10 -18.58
N ALA A 3 -14.78 -4.17 -17.69
CA ALA A 3 -13.93 -4.48 -16.55
C ALA A 3 -14.66 -5.57 -15.77
N ALA A 4 -14.27 -6.82 -15.95
CA ALA A 4 -14.83 -7.92 -15.16
C ALA A 4 -14.46 -7.58 -13.72
N ALA A 5 -15.45 -7.07 -12.97
CA ALA A 5 -15.34 -6.92 -11.54
C ALA A 5 -14.86 -8.27 -11.01
N LEU A 6 -13.92 -8.25 -10.06
CA LEU A 6 -13.65 -9.43 -9.25
C LEU A 6 -14.97 -10.09 -8.89
N PRO A 7 -15.18 -11.37 -9.24
CA PRO A 7 -16.30 -12.09 -8.68
C PRO A 7 -16.13 -11.99 -7.16
N ASP A 8 -17.10 -11.46 -6.43
CA ASP A 8 -16.99 -11.31 -4.96
C ASP A 8 -16.70 -12.64 -4.25
N ARG A 9 -16.91 -13.77 -4.94
CA ARG A 9 -16.60 -15.14 -4.52
C ARG A 9 -15.13 -15.55 -4.70
N ALA A 10 -14.29 -14.72 -5.31
CA ALA A 10 -12.87 -15.00 -5.59
C ALA A 10 -11.90 -14.40 -4.56
N LEU A 11 -12.41 -13.73 -3.52
CA LEU A 11 -11.63 -13.12 -2.45
C LEU A 11 -11.83 -13.88 -1.13
N ALA A 12 -10.77 -14.48 -0.62
CA ALA A 12 -10.74 -15.08 0.71
C ALA A 12 -10.18 -14.06 1.71
N VAL A 13 -10.89 -13.81 2.81
CA VAL A 13 -10.40 -12.96 3.91
C VAL A 13 -10.15 -13.85 5.12
N ILE A 14 -8.88 -14.02 5.46
CA ILE A 14 -8.38 -14.97 6.45
C ILE A 14 -7.77 -14.19 7.61
N PRO A 15 -8.40 -14.20 8.80
CA PRO A 15 -7.78 -13.65 10.00
C PRO A 15 -6.59 -14.51 10.41
N ILE A 16 -5.42 -13.91 10.52
CA ILE A 16 -4.18 -14.60 10.91
C ILE A 16 -3.93 -14.44 12.41
N ARG A 17 -4.12 -13.22 12.91
CA ARG A 17 -4.07 -12.89 14.35
C ARG A 17 -5.19 -11.92 14.68
N ARG A 18 -5.86 -12.15 15.82
CA ARG A 18 -6.88 -11.27 16.37
C ARG A 18 -6.74 -11.19 17.88
N ASP A 19 -6.34 -10.03 18.37
CA ASP A 19 -6.47 -9.68 19.78
C ASP A 19 -7.76 -8.84 19.97
N ARG A 20 -8.49 -9.07 21.06
CA ARG A 20 -9.77 -8.39 21.35
C ARG A 20 -9.59 -7.02 22.01
N GLY A 21 -8.36 -6.51 22.08
CA GLY A 21 -8.05 -5.18 22.59
C GLY A 21 -8.65 -4.04 21.74
N PRO A 22 -8.43 -2.77 22.15
CA PRO A 22 -8.86 -1.61 21.39
C PRO A 22 -8.36 -1.66 19.94
N SER A 23 -9.20 -1.20 19.02
CA SER A 23 -8.86 -1.13 17.59
C SER A 23 -7.63 -0.23 17.39
N ALA A 24 -6.68 -0.65 16.56
CA ALA A 24 -5.60 0.23 16.13
C ALA A 24 -6.17 1.45 15.40
N SER A 25 -5.55 2.61 15.62
CA SER A 25 -5.88 3.84 14.89
C SER A 25 -5.31 3.83 13.46
N ILE A 26 -4.28 2.99 13.23
CA ILE A 26 -3.55 2.90 11.96
C ILE A 26 -3.77 1.52 11.34
N LEU A 27 -4.07 1.51 10.04
CA LEU A 27 -3.98 0.32 9.20
C LEU A 27 -2.71 0.38 8.36
N LEU A 28 -1.86 -0.62 8.51
CA LEU A 28 -0.83 -0.92 7.52
C LEU A 28 -1.44 -1.81 6.43
N TYR A 29 -1.73 -1.21 5.28
CA TYR A 29 -2.33 -1.88 4.14
C TYR A 29 -1.24 -2.31 3.14
N LEU A 30 -0.80 -3.55 3.28
CA LEU A 30 0.20 -4.13 2.39
C LEU A 30 -0.47 -4.64 1.12
N THR A 31 0.08 -4.36 -0.05
CA THR A 31 -0.44 -4.88 -1.32
C THR A 31 0.65 -5.57 -2.13
N THR A 32 0.38 -6.79 -2.59
CA THR A 32 1.37 -7.59 -3.31
C THR A 32 0.77 -8.27 -4.54
N HIS A 33 1.61 -8.40 -5.58
CA HIS A 33 1.36 -9.27 -6.73
C HIS A 33 1.93 -10.68 -6.55
N CYS A 34 2.31 -11.03 -5.31
CA CYS A 34 2.86 -12.32 -4.89
C CYS A 34 4.21 -12.68 -5.53
N SER A 35 5.15 -11.72 -5.61
CA SER A 35 6.54 -12.05 -5.95
C SER A 35 7.28 -12.66 -4.77
N GLU A 36 8.28 -13.49 -5.08
CA GLU A 36 9.20 -14.05 -4.11
C GLU A 36 9.95 -12.95 -3.34
N CYS A 37 10.36 -11.87 -4.01
CA CYS A 37 10.97 -10.73 -3.32
C CYS A 37 10.05 -10.17 -2.24
N HIS A 38 8.79 -9.87 -2.58
CA HIS A 38 7.86 -9.29 -1.61
C HIS A 38 7.69 -10.22 -0.39
N LEU A 39 7.63 -11.54 -0.61
CA LEU A 39 7.52 -12.51 0.49
C LEU A 39 8.79 -12.53 1.34
N SER A 40 9.96 -12.51 0.71
CA SER A 40 11.24 -12.52 1.40
C SER A 40 11.46 -11.24 2.20
N THR A 41 11.12 -10.06 1.66
CA THR A 41 11.17 -8.80 2.41
C THR A 41 10.15 -8.76 3.55
N LEU A 42 8.94 -9.31 3.34
CA LEU A 42 7.94 -9.48 4.42
C LEU A 42 8.49 -10.31 5.58
N ARG A 43 9.25 -11.37 5.30
CA ARG A 43 9.84 -12.24 6.32
C ARG A 43 11.03 -11.61 7.03
N SER A 44 11.92 -10.96 6.27
CA SER A 44 13.23 -10.53 6.76
C SER A 44 13.24 -9.11 7.33
N CYS A 45 12.55 -8.16 6.70
CA CYS A 45 12.64 -6.74 7.04
C CYS A 45 11.50 -6.27 7.95
N TRP A 46 10.27 -6.67 7.66
CA TRP A 46 9.08 -6.16 8.36
C TRP A 46 9.06 -6.43 9.86
N PRO A 47 9.47 -7.60 10.38
CA PRO A 47 9.51 -7.82 11.83
C PRO A 47 10.41 -6.80 12.55
N ASN A 48 11.50 -6.39 11.92
CA ASN A 48 12.41 -5.39 12.49
C ASN A 48 11.81 -3.98 12.42
N ALA A 49 11.28 -3.59 11.25
CA ALA A 49 10.61 -2.30 11.07
C ALA A 49 9.47 -2.09 12.08
N LEU A 50 8.63 -3.11 12.30
CA LEU A 50 7.52 -3.08 13.25
C LEU A 50 7.97 -3.00 14.71
N ARG A 51 9.10 -3.64 15.07
CA ARG A 51 9.65 -3.54 16.44
C ARG A 51 10.28 -2.18 16.74
N ARG A 52 10.94 -1.58 15.75
CA ARG A 52 11.71 -0.34 15.94
C ARG A 52 10.86 0.92 15.80
N SER A 53 9.74 0.85 15.09
CA SER A 53 8.85 1.98 14.87
C SER A 53 7.64 1.93 15.81
N PRO A 54 7.49 2.87 16.77
CA PRO A 54 6.27 2.99 17.56
C PRO A 54 5.03 3.18 16.67
N LEU A 55 5.17 3.95 15.58
CA LEU A 55 4.08 4.21 14.63
C LEU A 55 3.58 2.91 13.96
N LEU A 56 4.50 2.07 13.46
CA LEU A 56 4.13 0.85 12.75
C LEU A 56 3.77 -0.29 13.71
N GLY A 57 4.42 -0.35 14.88
CA GLY A 57 4.18 -1.40 15.88
C GLY A 57 2.78 -1.38 16.50
N GLU A 58 2.08 -0.24 16.43
CA GLU A 58 0.70 -0.10 16.89
C GLU A 58 -0.35 -0.37 15.79
N ALA A 59 0.07 -0.58 14.55
CA ALA A 59 -0.84 -0.76 13.43
C ALA A 59 -1.48 -2.16 13.40
N ASP A 60 -2.72 -2.22 12.94
CA ASP A 60 -3.27 -3.47 12.40
C ASP A 60 -2.65 -3.70 11.01
N VAL A 61 -2.41 -4.95 10.64
CA VAL A 61 -1.89 -5.30 9.32
C VAL A 61 -2.96 -5.99 8.48
N LEU A 62 -3.19 -5.47 7.28
CA LEU A 62 -3.98 -6.13 6.25
C LEU A 62 -3.13 -6.27 5.00
N LEU A 63 -2.84 -7.51 4.62
CA LEU A 63 -2.17 -7.82 3.37
C LEU A 63 -3.19 -8.23 2.32
N TYR A 64 -3.27 -7.46 1.24
CA TYR A 64 -3.94 -7.87 0.02
C TYR A 64 -2.94 -8.57 -0.92
N ALA A 65 -3.22 -9.82 -1.24
CA ALA A 65 -2.39 -10.69 -2.08
C ALA A 65 -3.17 -11.15 -3.32
N GLY A 66 -2.87 -10.55 -4.47
CA GLY A 66 -3.42 -10.96 -5.76
C GLY A 66 -2.40 -11.78 -6.54
N SER A 67 -2.73 -13.05 -6.85
CA SER A 67 -1.85 -13.94 -7.63
C SER A 67 -2.64 -14.68 -8.70
N ASN A 68 -2.00 -14.97 -9.83
CA ASN A 68 -2.53 -15.89 -10.84
C ASN A 68 -2.04 -17.34 -10.62
N GLN A 69 -1.20 -17.58 -9.60
CA GLN A 69 -0.64 -18.90 -9.30
C GLN A 69 -1.57 -19.71 -8.36
N LEU A 70 -1.56 -21.04 -8.50
CA LEU A 70 -2.35 -21.97 -7.68
C LEU A 70 -2.00 -21.85 -6.19
N ALA A 71 -2.97 -22.18 -5.33
CA ALA A 71 -3.07 -21.89 -3.88
C ALA A 71 -1.87 -22.27 -2.97
N ALA A 72 -0.81 -22.88 -3.50
CA ALA A 72 0.41 -23.21 -2.77
C ALA A 72 1.11 -22.00 -2.12
N ASP A 73 0.77 -20.77 -2.51
CA ASP A 73 1.39 -19.56 -1.95
C ASP A 73 0.63 -18.96 -0.75
N VAL A 74 -0.67 -19.27 -0.56
CA VAL A 74 -1.47 -18.67 0.53
C VAL A 74 -0.88 -18.99 1.91
N ALA A 75 -0.44 -20.23 2.11
CA ALA A 75 0.16 -20.68 3.36
C ALA A 75 1.47 -19.93 3.68
N SER A 76 2.29 -19.65 2.67
CA SER A 76 3.54 -18.90 2.83
C SER A 76 3.32 -17.47 3.29
N TRP A 77 2.33 -16.78 2.71
CA TRP A 77 1.93 -15.44 3.14
C TRP A 77 1.28 -15.43 4.52
N ALA A 78 0.39 -16.38 4.80
CA ALA A 78 -0.24 -16.53 6.11
C ALA A 78 0.81 -16.77 7.20
N HIS A 79 1.80 -17.63 6.94
CA HIS A 79 2.90 -17.91 7.86
C HIS A 79 3.77 -16.65 8.09
N ALA A 80 4.12 -15.93 7.04
CA ALA A 80 4.88 -14.68 7.16
C ALA A 80 4.13 -13.62 7.98
N LEU A 81 2.82 -13.47 7.77
CA LEU A 81 1.97 -12.57 8.56
C LEU A 81 1.86 -12.99 10.03
N ALA A 82 1.76 -14.29 10.30
CA ALA A 82 1.68 -14.80 11.67
C ALA A 82 2.93 -14.50 12.49
N ALA A 83 4.09 -14.43 11.83
CA ALA A 83 5.38 -14.10 12.44
C ALA A 83 5.56 -12.59 12.71
N LEU A 84 4.69 -11.72 12.18
CA LEU A 84 4.79 -10.29 12.42
C LEU A 84 4.47 -9.96 13.90
N PRO A 85 5.24 -9.05 14.53
CA PRO A 85 5.04 -8.64 15.92
C PRO A 85 3.91 -7.60 16.04
N VAL A 86 2.72 -7.95 15.55
CA VAL A 86 1.52 -7.09 15.54
C VAL A 86 0.36 -7.76 16.27
N ARG A 87 -0.60 -6.96 16.75
CA ARG A 87 -1.79 -7.46 17.44
C ARG A 87 -2.75 -8.16 16.49
N ASN A 88 -3.04 -7.51 15.36
CA ASN A 88 -3.96 -8.00 14.36
C ASN A 88 -3.29 -8.10 13.00
N ALA A 89 -3.46 -9.25 12.35
CA ALA A 89 -2.99 -9.49 11.00
C ALA A 89 -4.10 -10.21 10.22
N THR A 90 -4.41 -9.71 9.03
CA THR A 90 -5.41 -10.30 8.12
C THR A 90 -4.80 -10.46 6.73
N LEU A 91 -5.07 -11.61 6.11
CA LEU A 91 -4.75 -11.88 4.71
C LEU A 91 -6.02 -11.79 3.87
N ALA A 92 -6.05 -10.89 2.90
CA ALA A 92 -7.05 -10.84 1.85
C ALA A 92 -6.44 -11.39 0.56
N TRP A 93 -6.76 -12.63 0.20
CA TRP A 93 -6.17 -13.33 -0.92
C TRP A 93 -7.15 -13.52 -2.07
N THR A 94 -6.67 -13.34 -3.31
CA THR A 94 -7.44 -13.64 -4.51
C THR A 94 -6.60 -14.27 -5.61
N ARG A 95 -7.25 -15.11 -6.41
CA ARG A 95 -6.70 -15.72 -7.63
C ARG A 95 -6.70 -14.80 -8.84
N TRP A 96 -7.10 -13.55 -8.66
CA TRP A 96 -7.23 -12.58 -9.74
C TRP A 96 -6.17 -11.51 -9.59
N ASN A 97 -5.17 -11.55 -10.48
CA ASN A 97 -4.20 -10.49 -10.65
C ASN A 97 -4.21 -10.02 -12.11
N PRO A 98 -4.84 -8.86 -12.40
CA PRO A 98 -4.96 -8.34 -13.77
C PRO A 98 -3.65 -7.77 -14.34
N GLY A 99 -2.53 -7.86 -13.61
CA GLY A 99 -1.23 -7.31 -13.99
C GLY A 99 -0.69 -6.33 -12.94
N LEU A 100 0.53 -5.84 -13.11
CA LEU A 100 1.20 -4.99 -12.11
C LEU A 100 0.39 -3.72 -11.77
N GLN A 101 0.03 -2.95 -12.79
CA GLN A 101 -0.62 -1.65 -12.68
C GLN A 101 -2.09 -1.81 -12.23
N GLU A 102 -2.81 -2.68 -12.94
CA GLU A 102 -4.22 -2.97 -12.65
C GLU A 102 -4.40 -3.70 -11.32
N GLY A 103 -3.43 -4.52 -10.91
CA GLY A 103 -3.44 -5.25 -9.64
C GLY A 103 -3.29 -4.31 -8.44
N ALA A 104 -2.39 -3.32 -8.53
CA ALA A 104 -2.27 -2.26 -7.53
C ALA A 104 -3.58 -1.46 -7.39
N LEU A 105 -4.22 -1.11 -8.51
CA LEU A 105 -5.51 -0.42 -8.52
C LEU A 105 -6.65 -1.30 -7.98
N SER A 106 -6.60 -2.60 -8.26
CA SER A 106 -7.59 -3.57 -7.81
C SER A 106 -7.60 -3.71 -6.30
N ALA A 107 -6.42 -3.74 -5.67
CA ALA A 107 -6.29 -3.75 -4.22
C ALA A 107 -7.05 -2.56 -3.59
N MET A 108 -6.79 -1.35 -4.09
CA MET A 108 -7.44 -0.13 -3.62
C MET A 108 -8.95 -0.13 -3.86
N MET A 109 -9.39 -0.56 -5.04
CA MET A 109 -10.81 -0.68 -5.39
C MET A 109 -11.54 -1.62 -4.42
N ILE A 110 -10.96 -2.77 -4.11
CA ILE A 110 -11.56 -3.75 -3.18
C ILE A 110 -11.63 -3.18 -1.78
N ALA A 111 -10.54 -2.57 -1.31
CA ALA A 111 -10.49 -1.98 0.02
C ALA A 111 -11.55 -0.90 0.20
N ALA A 112 -11.72 -0.02 -0.79
CA ALA A 112 -12.77 1.00 -0.82
C ALA A 112 -14.17 0.37 -0.83
N ARG A 113 -14.43 -0.62 -1.69
CA ARG A 113 -15.75 -1.30 -1.76
C ARG A 113 -16.11 -2.09 -0.52
N ARG A 114 -15.12 -2.61 0.20
CA ARG A 114 -15.31 -3.43 1.41
C ARG A 114 -15.27 -2.59 2.69
N GLY A 115 -15.10 -1.27 2.61
CA GLY A 115 -15.02 -0.40 3.77
C GLY A 115 -13.84 -0.74 4.69
N TRP A 116 -12.75 -1.31 4.16
CA TRP A 116 -11.61 -1.75 4.98
C TRP A 116 -10.89 -0.59 5.69
N PHE A 117 -11.11 0.64 5.22
CA PHE A 117 -10.48 1.83 5.76
C PHE A 117 -11.33 2.54 6.82
N ASP A 118 -12.61 2.22 6.93
CA ASP A 118 -13.61 3.05 7.61
C ASP A 118 -13.39 3.19 9.13
N ARG A 119 -12.77 2.18 9.75
CA ARG A 119 -12.51 2.14 11.20
C ARG A 119 -11.16 2.76 11.62
N TYR A 120 -10.33 3.14 10.66
CA TYR A 120 -8.97 3.60 10.92
C TYR A 120 -8.87 5.11 10.72
N ALA A 121 -8.13 5.79 11.60
CA ALA A 121 -7.86 7.21 11.43
C ALA A 121 -6.88 7.45 10.28
N TRP A 122 -5.95 6.51 10.08
CA TRP A 122 -4.92 6.57 9.05
C TRP A 122 -4.70 5.22 8.39
N ILE A 123 -4.49 5.26 7.07
CA ILE A 123 -4.09 4.13 6.25
C ILE A 123 -2.67 4.41 5.78
N VAL A 124 -1.75 3.49 6.04
CA VAL A 124 -0.41 3.46 5.44
C VAL A 124 -0.41 2.36 4.41
N ARG A 125 -0.53 2.71 3.12
CA ARG A 125 -0.47 1.75 2.02
C ARG A 125 0.97 1.59 1.59
N THR A 126 1.42 0.35 1.43
CA THR A 126 2.76 0.08 0.92
C THR A 126 2.91 -1.30 0.27
N ASN A 127 3.88 -1.47 -0.63
CA ASN A 127 4.29 -2.83 -1.03
C ASN A 127 5.16 -3.48 0.07
N PRO A 128 5.24 -4.82 0.14
CA PRO A 128 6.12 -5.49 1.10
C PRO A 128 7.62 -5.24 0.91
N ASP A 129 8.06 -4.87 -0.29
CA ASP A 129 9.46 -4.58 -0.61
C ASP A 129 9.87 -3.12 -0.38
N VAL A 130 8.97 -2.30 0.16
CA VAL A 130 9.29 -0.98 0.71
C VAL A 130 9.80 -1.14 2.14
N ARG A 131 10.95 -0.54 2.42
CA ARG A 131 11.64 -0.58 3.70
C ARG A 131 11.38 0.71 4.47
N PHE A 132 11.10 0.56 5.77
CA PHE A 132 10.97 1.66 6.71
C PHE A 132 12.18 1.64 7.65
N GLU A 133 13.15 2.52 7.39
CA GLU A 133 14.39 2.64 8.17
C GLU A 133 14.24 3.65 9.32
N ASP A 134 13.53 4.75 9.08
CA ASP A 134 13.15 5.76 10.08
C ASP A 134 11.73 6.26 9.79
N THR A 135 10.84 6.18 10.78
CA THR A 135 9.43 6.60 10.64
C THR A 135 9.12 7.93 11.32
N LYS A 136 10.13 8.63 11.88
CA LYS A 136 9.92 9.89 12.62
C LYS A 136 9.28 10.97 11.75
N PHE A 137 9.75 11.10 10.51
CA PHE A 137 9.18 12.04 9.56
C PHE A 137 7.69 11.76 9.32
N LEU A 138 7.36 10.49 9.01
CA LEU A 138 5.99 10.06 8.79
C LEU A 138 5.11 10.31 10.01
N ALA A 139 5.58 9.92 11.20
CA ALA A 139 4.85 10.12 12.45
C ALA A 139 4.57 11.60 12.72
N ALA A 140 5.56 12.48 12.51
CA ALA A 140 5.38 13.93 12.68
C ALA A 140 4.29 14.49 11.75
N ARG A 141 4.31 14.09 10.47
CA ARG A 141 3.31 14.54 9.49
C ARG A 141 1.90 13.99 9.74
N MET A 142 1.77 12.82 10.37
CA MET A 142 0.46 12.23 10.72
C MET A 142 -0.21 12.86 11.95
N ILE A 143 0.56 13.59 12.78
CA ILE A 143 0.07 14.32 13.96
C ILE A 143 -0.37 15.75 13.59
N GLU A 144 0.26 16.34 12.59
CA GLU A 144 -0.12 17.64 12.03
C GLU A 144 -1.56 17.63 11.48
N PRO A 145 -2.19 18.80 11.25
CA PRO A 145 -3.53 18.90 10.64
C PRO A 145 -3.58 18.43 9.17
N LYS A 146 -2.54 17.73 8.70
CA LYS A 146 -2.48 17.15 7.37
C LYS A 146 -3.35 15.90 7.31
N VAL A 147 -3.90 15.67 6.12
CA VAL A 147 -4.82 14.55 5.85
C VAL A 147 -4.18 13.49 4.96
N ALA A 148 -3.05 13.80 4.33
CA ALA A 148 -2.28 12.88 3.51
C ALA A 148 -0.78 13.20 3.56
N VAL A 149 0.02 12.17 3.39
CA VAL A 149 1.47 12.18 3.33
C VAL A 149 1.85 11.33 2.12
N LEU A 150 2.29 12.02 1.07
CA LEU A 150 2.42 11.51 -0.28
C LEU A 150 3.84 11.77 -0.79
N GLU A 151 4.25 10.95 -1.73
CA GLU A 151 5.44 11.21 -2.53
C GLU A 151 5.03 11.45 -3.98
N ARG A 152 5.64 12.45 -4.60
CA ARG A 152 5.54 12.65 -6.04
C ARG A 152 6.38 11.60 -6.75
N CYS A 153 5.73 10.84 -7.62
CA CYS A 153 6.42 9.88 -8.47
C CYS A 153 7.31 10.62 -9.49
N CYS A 154 8.50 10.07 -9.77
CA CYS A 154 9.52 10.69 -10.63
C CYS A 154 8.93 11.46 -11.82
N PRO A 155 9.40 12.68 -12.12
CA PRO A 155 8.92 13.44 -13.26
C PRO A 155 9.38 12.75 -14.56
N ARG A 156 8.58 11.84 -15.10
CA ARG A 156 8.51 11.74 -16.56
C ARG A 156 7.97 13.08 -17.01
N ASN A 157 8.62 13.74 -17.97
CA ASN A 157 8.20 14.96 -18.68
C ASN A 157 6.70 15.00 -19.01
N THR A 158 5.86 15.17 -18.00
CA THR A 158 4.42 15.02 -18.07
C THR A 158 3.86 16.15 -17.25
N SER A 159 2.91 16.85 -17.86
CA SER A 159 2.16 17.98 -17.30
C SER A 159 1.33 17.62 -16.06
N HIS A 160 1.47 16.42 -15.50
CA HIS A 160 0.61 15.90 -14.45
C HIS A 160 1.42 15.33 -13.27
N PRO A 161 1.10 15.75 -12.04
CA PRO A 161 1.81 15.33 -10.85
C PRO A 161 1.42 13.89 -10.46
N ALA A 162 2.18 12.90 -10.89
CA ALA A 162 1.96 11.50 -10.49
C ALA A 162 2.28 11.31 -8.98
N ILE A 163 1.50 10.48 -8.28
CA ILE A 163 1.75 10.12 -6.88
C ILE A 163 2.23 8.68 -6.82
N CYS A 164 3.35 8.43 -6.14
CA CYS A 164 3.91 7.08 -6.04
C CYS A 164 2.88 6.17 -5.35
N THR A 165 2.53 5.06 -5.98
CA THR A 165 1.66 4.10 -5.31
C THR A 165 2.42 3.20 -4.38
N ASP A 166 3.73 3.01 -4.57
CA ASP A 166 4.53 2.09 -3.75
C ASP A 166 4.42 2.42 -2.26
N PHE A 167 4.22 3.70 -1.92
CA PHE A 167 3.90 4.17 -0.58
C PHE A 167 2.90 5.35 -0.61
N PHE A 168 1.96 5.37 0.33
CA PHE A 168 1.34 6.61 0.81
C PHE A 168 0.80 6.42 2.24
N ALA A 169 0.61 7.51 2.97
CA ALA A 169 -0.21 7.51 4.17
C ALA A 169 -1.33 8.55 4.06
N ALA A 170 -2.57 8.17 4.36
CA ALA A 170 -3.70 9.08 4.25
C ALA A 170 -4.81 8.75 5.23
N ARG A 171 -5.52 9.78 5.69
CA ARG A 171 -6.82 9.62 6.34
C ARG A 171 -7.82 9.13 5.30
N PRO A 172 -8.80 8.27 5.66
CA PRO A 172 -9.85 7.86 4.73
C PRO A 172 -10.59 9.03 4.08
N THR A 173 -10.75 10.15 4.77
CA THR A 173 -11.41 11.36 4.26
C THR A 173 -10.61 12.10 3.17
N ALA A 174 -9.30 11.87 3.07
CA ALA A 174 -8.47 12.45 2.02
C ALA A 174 -8.54 11.66 0.69
N MET A 175 -9.11 10.45 0.73
CA MET A 175 -9.21 9.56 -0.43
C MET A 175 -10.57 9.71 -1.09
N ASN A 176 -10.59 10.07 -2.38
CA ASN A 176 -11.81 9.95 -3.16
C ASN A 176 -12.11 8.45 -3.45
N HIS A 177 -12.88 7.82 -2.55
CA HIS A 177 -13.24 6.39 -2.63
C HIS A 177 -14.00 6.04 -3.90
N SER A 178 -14.82 6.97 -4.42
CA SER A 178 -15.50 6.76 -5.69
C SER A 178 -14.49 6.60 -6.82
N LEU A 179 -13.44 7.41 -6.88
CA LEU A 179 -12.38 7.25 -7.89
C LEU A 179 -11.66 5.90 -7.75
N TRP A 180 -11.34 5.46 -6.54
CA TRP A 180 -10.81 4.10 -6.33
C TRP A 180 -11.77 3.01 -6.79
N ALA A 181 -13.07 3.16 -6.52
CA ALA A 181 -14.09 2.17 -6.85
C ALA A 181 -14.29 1.96 -8.37
N HIS A 182 -13.89 2.91 -9.21
CA HIS A 182 -13.90 2.77 -10.67
C HIS A 182 -12.73 1.92 -11.21
N GLY A 183 -11.69 1.68 -10.38
CA GLY A 183 -10.60 0.76 -10.67
C GLY A 183 -9.73 1.19 -11.87
N PRO A 184 -9.18 0.23 -12.65
CA PRO A 184 -8.20 0.50 -13.71
C PRO A 184 -8.75 1.24 -14.93
N ARG A 185 -10.05 1.59 -14.94
CA ARG A 185 -10.69 2.39 -15.98
C ARG A 185 -11.33 3.63 -15.40
N LEU A 186 -10.55 4.69 -15.23
CA LEU A 186 -11.09 6.00 -14.93
C LEU A 186 -11.62 6.62 -16.23
N LEU A 187 -12.89 7.03 -16.23
CA LEU A 187 -13.57 7.66 -17.37
C LEU A 187 -13.50 6.83 -18.68
N GLY A 188 -13.56 5.50 -18.56
CA GLY A 188 -13.55 4.58 -19.71
C GLY A 188 -12.18 4.35 -20.35
N ARG A 189 -11.10 4.96 -19.83
CA ARG A 189 -9.72 4.78 -20.32
C ARG A 189 -8.86 4.06 -19.30
N ARG A 190 -7.90 3.24 -19.77
CA ARG A 190 -6.87 2.68 -18.88
C ARG A 190 -6.01 3.83 -18.36
N VAL A 191 -5.81 3.90 -17.05
CA VAL A 191 -4.99 4.92 -16.40
C VAL A 191 -3.87 4.24 -15.61
N HIS A 192 -2.68 4.84 -15.63
CA HIS A 192 -1.54 4.40 -14.82
C HIS A 192 -1.89 4.51 -13.33
N ASN A 193 -1.43 3.58 -12.50
CA ASN A 193 -1.81 3.55 -11.08
C ASN A 193 -1.44 4.84 -10.32
N GLU A 194 -0.27 5.41 -10.59
CA GLU A 194 0.21 6.65 -9.98
C GLU A 194 -0.60 7.88 -10.41
N TRP A 195 -1.15 7.86 -11.62
CA TRP A 195 -2.04 8.90 -12.11
C TRP A 195 -3.42 8.79 -11.48
N ALA A 196 -3.92 7.57 -11.30
CA ALA A 196 -5.14 7.32 -10.54
C ALA A 196 -4.98 7.79 -9.08
N ALA A 197 -3.84 7.51 -8.44
CA ALA A 197 -3.53 8.01 -7.10
C ALA A 197 -3.50 9.55 -7.05
N ALA A 198 -2.88 10.20 -8.05
CA ALA A 198 -2.91 11.66 -8.15
C ALA A 198 -4.33 12.22 -8.25
N LEU A 199 -5.22 11.57 -9.00
CA LEU A 199 -6.62 11.97 -9.09
C LEU A 199 -7.37 11.77 -7.76
N VAL A 200 -7.11 10.67 -7.06
CA VAL A 200 -7.70 10.36 -5.75
C VAL A 200 -7.35 11.43 -4.73
N PHE A 201 -6.10 11.89 -4.71
CA PHE A 201 -5.58 12.83 -3.72
C PHE A 201 -5.60 14.29 -4.18
N ARG A 202 -6.09 14.57 -5.39
CA ARG A 202 -6.08 15.92 -5.98
C ARG A 202 -6.60 16.99 -5.03
N GLN A 203 -7.76 16.76 -4.42
CA GLN A 203 -8.36 17.73 -3.50
C GLN A 203 -7.43 18.04 -2.32
N ALA A 204 -6.84 17.00 -1.70
CA ALA A 204 -5.95 17.20 -0.56
C ALA A 204 -4.67 17.96 -0.95
N VAL A 205 -4.16 17.74 -2.17
CA VAL A 205 -3.01 18.46 -2.72
C VAL A 205 -3.38 19.92 -3.02
N ASP A 206 -4.48 20.15 -3.74
CA ASP A 206 -4.94 21.48 -4.16
C ASP A 206 -5.29 22.37 -2.95
N ASP A 207 -5.87 21.79 -1.90
CA ASP A 207 -6.19 22.48 -0.64
C ASP A 207 -4.96 22.70 0.28
N GLY A 208 -3.79 22.17 -0.10
CA GLY A 208 -2.59 22.22 0.74
C GLY A 208 -2.69 21.41 2.03
N THR A 209 -3.66 20.50 2.13
CA THR A 209 -3.87 19.61 3.30
C THR A 209 -3.08 18.31 3.22
N ALA A 210 -2.44 18.02 2.07
CA ALA A 210 -1.44 16.99 1.91
C ALA A 210 -0.01 17.53 2.15
N THR A 211 0.84 16.71 2.76
CA THR A 211 2.30 16.82 2.61
C THR A 211 2.70 16.03 1.38
N VAL A 212 3.38 16.69 0.44
CA VAL A 212 3.93 16.04 -0.76
C VAL A 212 5.43 16.30 -0.78
N TRP A 213 6.24 15.24 -0.84
CA TRP A 213 7.69 15.36 -1.03
C TRP A 213 8.12 14.85 -2.42
N GLU A 214 9.30 15.28 -2.83
CA GLU A 214 9.99 14.80 -4.03
C GLU A 214 10.97 13.70 -3.66
N ILE A 215 11.12 12.69 -4.52
CA ILE A 215 12.13 11.65 -4.35
C ILE A 215 13.53 12.27 -4.17
N GLU A 216 14.26 11.80 -3.16
CA GLU A 216 15.65 12.20 -2.91
C GLU A 216 16.52 11.79 -4.11
N ASP A 217 17.39 12.70 -4.58
CA ASP A 217 18.18 12.50 -5.81
C ASP A 217 19.00 11.21 -5.78
N ALA A 218 19.52 10.82 -4.61
CA ALA A 218 20.30 9.59 -4.42
C ALA A 218 19.51 8.30 -4.70
N TYR A 219 18.18 8.36 -4.66
CA TYR A 219 17.27 7.23 -4.88
C TYR A 219 16.50 7.33 -6.19
N ARG A 220 16.80 8.35 -7.02
CA ARG A 220 16.16 8.53 -8.32
C ARG A 220 16.65 7.46 -9.29
N THR A 221 15.74 6.59 -9.72
CA THR A 221 16.01 5.57 -10.76
C THR A 221 15.12 5.80 -11.99
N SER A 222 15.37 5.04 -13.07
CA SER A 222 14.46 5.01 -14.23
C SER A 222 13.09 4.41 -13.90
N GLY A 223 13.02 3.64 -12.82
CA GLY A 223 11.78 3.21 -12.19
C GLY A 223 11.21 4.29 -11.27
N CYS A 224 9.91 4.53 -11.41
CA CYS A 224 9.12 5.30 -10.47
C CYS A 224 9.01 4.53 -9.15
N ARG A 225 9.70 4.98 -8.10
CA ARG A 225 9.92 4.25 -6.82
C ARG A 225 9.97 5.21 -5.66
N VAL A 226 9.59 4.77 -4.46
CA VAL A 226 9.73 5.59 -3.25
C VAL A 226 11.17 5.67 -2.77
N GLY A 227 11.62 6.88 -2.45
CA GLY A 227 12.97 7.10 -1.97
C GLY A 227 13.12 8.42 -1.22
N GLY A 228 13.08 8.33 0.11
CA GLY A 228 13.44 9.45 0.98
C GLY A 228 12.79 9.39 2.35
N HIS A 229 13.25 10.26 3.25
CA HIS A 229 12.67 10.41 4.58
C HIS A 229 12.56 9.11 5.40
N GLY A 230 13.51 8.18 5.22
CA GLY A 230 13.53 6.89 5.91
C GLY A 230 12.63 5.82 5.29
N ILE A 231 12.04 6.06 4.12
CA ILE A 231 11.18 5.13 3.38
C ILE A 231 11.78 4.88 1.99
N TYR A 232 12.06 3.62 1.67
CA TYR A 232 12.82 3.28 0.46
C TYR A 232 12.29 2.03 -0.23
N HIS A 233 12.17 2.08 -1.55
CA HIS A 233 11.90 0.92 -2.38
C HIS A 233 13.15 0.56 -3.17
N ASP A 234 13.75 -0.58 -2.84
CA ASP A 234 15.01 -1.02 -3.44
C ASP A 234 14.93 -2.47 -3.95
N HIS A 235 14.91 -2.62 -5.28
CA HIS A 235 14.96 -3.94 -5.93
C HIS A 235 16.34 -4.59 -5.87
N ALA A 236 17.42 -3.85 -5.64
CA ALA A 236 18.74 -4.45 -5.48
C ALA A 236 18.79 -5.32 -4.21
N PHE A 237 17.96 -5.01 -3.22
CA PHE A 237 17.76 -5.85 -2.06
C PHE A 237 17.07 -7.18 -2.43
N CYS A 238 16.07 -7.17 -3.31
CA CYS A 238 15.41 -8.38 -3.81
C CYS A 238 16.40 -9.38 -4.41
N ALA A 239 17.39 -8.89 -5.16
CA ALA A 239 18.39 -9.73 -5.83
C ALA A 239 19.42 -10.36 -4.88
N ARG A 240 19.46 -9.94 -3.61
CA ARG A 240 20.43 -10.38 -2.60
C ARG A 240 19.80 -11.28 -1.53
N LEU A 241 18.49 -11.48 -1.56
CA LEU A 241 17.81 -12.38 -0.65
C LEU A 241 17.99 -13.83 -1.14
N PRO A 242 18.40 -14.76 -0.25
CA PRO A 242 18.62 -16.16 -0.61
C PRO A 242 17.32 -16.89 -0.95
#